data_AF-S4PUQ7-F1
#
_entry.id   AF-S4PUQ7-F1
#
_cell.length_a   1.000
_cell.length_b   1.000
_cell.length_c   1.000
_cell.angle_alpha   90.00
_cell.angle_beta   90.00
_cell.angle_gamma   90.00
#
_symmetry.space_group_name_H-M   'P 1'
#
loop_
_entity.id
_entity.type
_entity.pdbx_description
1 polymer ?
#
loop_
_entity_poly.entity_id
_entity_poly.type
_entity_poly.pdbx_seq_one_letter_code
_entity_poly.pdbx_strand_id
1 'polypeptide(L)' 'MRQRGFVCADGTVENTAVLDAVLGDSRKKLRECHMAVLDFSKAFDTVSHAALVELLRARGLPGAFCSYIARLYETAHTT' A
#
# COMPACT_ATOMS: atom_id res chain seq x y z
N MET A 1 -10.35 -3.54 -1.66
CA MET A 1 -9.34 -2.89 -0.78
C MET A 1 -9.33 -1.40 -1.10
N ARG A 2 -9.51 -0.51 -0.12
CA ARG A 2 -9.39 0.95 -0.32
C ARG A 2 -7.98 1.38 0.03
N GLN A 3 -7.16 1.75 -0.97
CA GLN A 3 -5.85 2.37 -0.74
C GLN A 3 -6.01 3.88 -0.63
N ARG A 4 -5.54 4.44 0.49
CA ARG A 4 -5.62 5.87 0.79
C ARG A 4 -4.24 6.53 0.97
N GLY A 5 -3.17 5.75 1.00
CA GLY A 5 -1.79 6.26 0.93
C GLY A 5 -1.35 6.48 -0.51
N PHE A 6 -0.54 7.52 -0.73
CA PHE A 6 0.03 7.92 -2.03
C PHE A 6 -1.01 8.17 -3.14
N VAL A 7 -2.20 8.65 -2.77
CA VAL A 7 -3.25 9.10 -3.71
C VAL A 7 -3.58 10.57 -3.45
N CYS A 8 -4.12 11.27 -4.44
CA CYS A 8 -4.54 12.68 -4.31
C CYS A 8 -5.85 12.77 -3.52
N ALA A 9 -5.77 12.59 -2.20
CA ALA A 9 -6.89 12.69 -1.26
C ALA A 9 -6.37 12.85 0.18
N ASP A 10 -7.23 13.31 1.08
CA ASP A 10 -6.97 13.35 2.53
C ASP A 10 -7.13 11.96 3.16
N GLY A 11 -6.33 11.00 2.69
CA GLY A 11 -6.48 9.59 2.99
C GLY A 11 -6.34 9.23 4.47
N THR A 12 -5.46 9.94 5.20
CA THR A 12 -5.26 9.75 6.63
C THR A 12 -6.50 10.15 7.43
N VAL A 13 -7.08 11.32 7.13
CA VAL A 13 -8.28 11.83 7.79
C VAL A 13 -9.45 10.89 7.57
N GLU A 14 -9.62 10.40 6.34
CA GLU A 14 -10.70 9.47 6.03
C GLU A 14 -10.53 8.14 6.76
N ASN A 15 -9.30 7.58 6.78
CA ASN A 15 -9.03 6.34 7.48
C ASN A 15 -9.26 6.44 8.99
N THR A 16 -8.86 7.55 9.62
CA THR A 16 -9.09 7.76 11.05
C THR A 16 -10.56 8.01 11.37
N ALA A 17 -11.29 8.74 10.52
CA ALA A 17 -12.73 8.94 10.69
C ALA A 17 -13.51 7.62 10.59
N VAL A 18 -13.16 6.74 9.64
CA VAL A 18 -13.76 5.41 9.51
C VAL A 18 -13.45 4.55 10.74
N LEU A 19 -12.19 4.57 11.20
CA LEU A 19 -11.79 3.81 12.39
C LEU A 19 -12.55 4.28 13.64
N ASP A 20 -12.66 5.60 13.86
CA ASP A 20 -13.41 6.15 14.99
C ASP A 20 -14.90 5.78 14.93
N ALA A 21 -15.50 5.82 13.74
CA ALA A 21 -16.89 5.42 13.55
C ALA A 21 -17.12 3.93 13.90
N VAL A 22 -16.22 3.03 13.46
CA VAL A 22 -16.30 1.59 13.76
C VAL A 22 -16.14 1.31 15.25
N LEU A 23 -15.15 1.94 15.89
CA LEU A 23 -14.95 1.82 17.33
C LEU A 23 -16.14 2.40 18.11
N GLY A 24 -16.68 3.53 17.65
CA GLY A 24 -17.84 4.20 18.22
C GLY A 24 -19.11 3.36 18.17
N ASP A 25 -19.39 2.74 17.03
CA ASP A 25 -20.54 1.84 16.87
C ASP A 25 -20.42 0.62 17.79
N SER A 26 -19.22 0.04 17.87
CA SER A 26 -18.95 -1.15 18.70
C SER A 26 -19.17 -0.87 20.18
N ARG A 27 -18.70 0.29 20.68
CA ARG A 27 -18.97 0.75 22.06
C ARG A 27 -20.44 0.98 22.32
N LYS A 28 -21.15 1.66 21.42
CA LYS A 28 -22.58 1.99 21.59
C LYS A 28 -23.46 0.74 21.60
N LYS A 29 -23.11 -0.29 20.81
CA LYS A 29 -23.88 -1.52 20.69
C LYS A 29 -23.39 -2.65 21.60
N LEU A 30 -22.38 -2.39 22.44
CA LEU A 30 -21.75 -3.39 23.33
C LEU A 30 -21.32 -4.65 22.58
N ARG A 31 -20.71 -4.47 21.39
CA ARG A 31 -20.22 -5.57 20.55
C ARG A 31 -18.70 -5.67 20.63
N GLU A 32 -18.20 -6.89 20.56
CA GLU A 32 -16.77 -7.14 20.42
C GLU A 32 -16.25 -6.60 19.08
N CYS A 33 -15.10 -5.92 19.14
CA CYS A 33 -14.40 -5.38 17.98
C CYS A 33 -12.93 -5.78 18.09
N HIS A 34 -12.45 -6.58 17.14
CA HIS A 34 -11.06 -6.99 17.07
C HIS A 34 -10.33 -6.17 16.01
N MET A 35 -9.14 -5.68 16.37
CA MET A 35 -8.30 -4.88 15.48
C MET A 35 -6.94 -5.55 15.34
N ALA A 36 -6.50 -5.72 14.10
CA ALA A 36 -5.15 -6.13 13.76
C ALA A 36 -4.42 -4.97 13.09
N VAL A 37 -3.23 -4.64 13.61
CA VAL A 37 -2.34 -3.64 13.00
C VAL A 37 -1.21 -4.41 12.32
N LEU A 38 -1.04 -4.16 11.02
CA LEU A 38 -0.02 -4.78 10.18
C LEU A 38 0.93 -3.70 9.68
N ASP A 39 2.22 -3.93 9.88
CA ASP A 39 3.28 -3.05 9.39
C ASP A 39 4.40 -3.88 8.74
N PHE A 40 5.00 -3.34 7.68
CA PHE A 40 6.07 -4.00 6.94
C PHE A 40 7.39 -3.31 7.23
N SER A 41 8.34 -4.05 7.82
CA SER A 41 9.69 -3.54 8.04
C SER A 41 10.36 -3.20 6.71
N LYS A 42 10.85 -1.96 6.58
CA LYS A 42 11.56 -1.49 5.38
C LYS A 42 10.82 -1.84 4.08
N ALA A 43 9.53 -1.49 4.00
CA ALA A 43 8.64 -1.92 2.92
C ALA A 43 9.18 -1.63 1.50
N PHE A 44 9.94 -0.54 1.33
CA PHE A 44 10.56 -0.19 0.04
C PHE A 44 11.84 -0.97 -0.26
N ASP A 45 12.60 -1.37 0.76
CA ASP A 45 13.84 -2.14 0.59
C ASP A 45 13.57 -3.65 0.47
N THR A 46 12.48 -4.13 1.07
CA THR A 46 12.16 -5.57 1.15
C THR A 46 11.28 -6.07 0.00
N VAL A 47 10.79 -5.17 -0.85
CA VAL A 47 9.97 -5.54 -2.00
C VAL A 47 10.83 -6.20 -3.08
N SER A 48 10.37 -7.34 -3.61
CA SER A 48 11.05 -7.99 -4.73
C SER A 48 10.88 -7.15 -6.01
N HIS A 49 12.00 -6.67 -6.56
CA HIS A 49 12.01 -5.95 -7.84
C HIS A 49 11.46 -6.81 -8.99
N ALA A 50 11.73 -8.12 -8.98
CA ALA A 50 11.20 -9.04 -9.99
C ALA A 50 9.66 -9.11 -9.92
N ALA A 51 9.10 -9.23 -8.71
CA ALA A 51 7.66 -9.27 -8.51
C ALA A 51 6.99 -7.96 -8.96
N LEU A 52 7.62 -6.80 -8.74
CA LEU A 52 7.12 -5.52 -9.24
C LEU A 52 7.05 -5.49 -10.76
N VAL A 53 8.11 -5.91 -11.45
CA VAL A 53 8.15 -5.91 -12.93
C VAL A 53 7.13 -6.89 -13.52
N GLU A 54 6.97 -8.07 -12.92
CA GLU A 54 5.93 -9.02 -13.32
C GLU A 54 4.52 -8.44 -13.14
N LEU A 55 4.27 -7.75 -12.02
CA LEU A 55 3.00 -7.08 -11.77
C LEU A 55 2.71 -5.99 -12.82
N LEU A 56 3.71 -5.18 -13.19
CA LEU A 56 3.55 -4.16 -14.22
C LEU A 56 3.18 -4.77 -15.58
N ARG A 57 3.82 -5.88 -15.96
CA ARG A 57 3.49 -6.64 -17.17
C ARG A 57 2.08 -7.22 -17.10
N ALA A 58 1.71 -7.83 -15.97
CA ALA A 58 0.38 -8.40 -15.76
C ALA A 58 -0.74 -7.35 -15.83
N ARG A 59 -0.44 -6.09 -15.47
CA ARG A 59 -1.36 -4.95 -15.62
C ARG A 59 -1.42 -4.37 -17.04
N GLY A 60 -0.72 -4.97 -18.00
CA GLY A 60 -0.77 -4.58 -19.41
C GLY A 60 0.07 -3.36 -19.75
N LEU A 61 1.04 -2.98 -18.91
CA LEU A 61 1.93 -1.86 -19.23
C LEU A 61 2.89 -2.22 -20.37
N PRO A 62 3.28 -1.25 -21.21
CA PRO A 62 4.16 -1.49 -22.35
C PRO A 62 5.49 -2.13 -21.93
N GLY A 63 5.96 -3.11 -22.70
CA GLY A 63 7.21 -3.83 -22.41
C GLY A 63 8.40 -2.89 -22.24
N ALA A 64 8.50 -1.84 -23.06
CA ALA A 64 9.55 -0.83 -22.95
C ALA A 64 9.51 -0.08 -21.61
N PHE A 65 8.31 0.22 -21.09
CA PHE A 65 8.14 0.85 -19.79
C PHE A 65 8.56 -0.10 -18.67
N CYS A 66 8.13 -1.36 -18.71
CA CYS A 66 8.55 -2.37 -17.72
C CYS A 66 10.07 -2.57 -17.71
N SER A 67 10.72 -2.61 -18.88
CA SER A 67 12.19 -2.70 -18.98
C SER A 67 12.90 -1.46 -18.46
N TYR A 68 12.32 -0.27 -18.68
CA TYR A 68 12.85 0.97 -18.12
C TYR A 68 12.83 0.96 -16.59
N ILE A 69 11.70 0.58 -15.99
CA ILE A 69 11.58 0.47 -14.53
C ILE A 69 12.53 -0.58 -13.96
N ALA A 70 12.65 -1.75 -14.60
CA ALA A 70 13.58 -2.79 -14.18
C ALA A 70 15.03 -2.25 -14.11
N ARG A 71 15.46 -1.52 -15.14
CA ARG A 71 16.79 -0.92 -15.19
C ARG A 71 17.01 0.18 -14.15
N LEU A 72 15.98 0.95 -13.80
CA LEU A 72 16.08 1.92 -12.71
C LEU A 72 16.40 1.23 -11.38
N TYR A 73 15.73 0.11 -11.09
CA TYR A 73 16.00 -0.67 -9.87
C TYR A 73 17.37 -1.35 -9.85
N GLU A 74 17.99 -1.63 -11.00
CA GLU A 74 19.36 -2.17 -11.10
C GLU A 74 20.43 -1.11 -10.88
N THR A 75 20.15 0.15 -11.23
CA THR A 75 21.14 1.24 -11.25
C THR A 75 21.00 2.19 -10.05
N ALA A 76 19.85 2.18 -9.38
CA ALA A 76 19.60 3.00 -8.22
C ALA A 76 20.19 2.34 -6.96
N HIS A 77 21.37 2.81 -6.55
CA HIS A 77 21.94 2.53 -5.25
C HIS A 77 22.06 3.85 -4.46
N THR A 78 21.52 3.87 -3.24
CA THR A 78 21.81 4.93 -2.26
C THR A 78 23.10 4.58 -1.54
N THR A 79 24.16 5.34 -1.81
CA THR A 79 25.45 5.29 -1.09
C THR A 79 25.34 5.85 0.32
#